data_AF-N4UPN2-F1
#
_entry.id   AF-N4UPN2-F1
#
_cell.length_a   1.000
_cell.length_b   1.000
_cell.length_c   1.000
_cell.angle_alpha   90.00
_cell.angle_beta   90.00
_cell.angle_gamma   90.00
#
_symmetry.space_group_name_H-M   'P 1'
#
loop_
_entity.id
_entity.type
_entity.pdbx_description
1 polymer ?
#
loop_
_entity_poly.entity_id
_entity_poly.type
_entity_poly.pdbx_seq_one_letter_code
_entity_poly.pdbx_strand_id
1 'polypeptide(L)'
;MRFNLALPLVLLGLTSTTIAAPTEPQPQQLEKRADTKYFHEPCCGEELGHYDIRYFKEAVSYDDHRVVLRNLIRSYLTVTKKNNIETWLAHGTLLGWWWNGKIMPWDYDLDVQVSTATLYWLGQNMNRTEHDYEWTDADGKTQKERYLLDVNPHGTDKDRGDGQNIIDARWINMANGAFIDITGLAERDPSGLPGVWSCKNYHRYRTTDLFPMRETEFEGVPATIPYSFERILSDEYGTKSLVTTEWLGHKWEPEQKEWIRVQQPDDQKVQH
;
A
#
# COMPACT_ATOMS: atom_id res chain seq x y z
N MET A 1 1.45 0.40 -100.34
CA MET A 1 1.80 1.33 -99.26
C MET A 1 2.38 0.49 -98.13
N ARG A 2 3.62 0.75 -97.72
CA ARG A 2 4.42 -0.09 -96.81
C ARG A 2 3.79 -0.13 -95.41
N PHE A 3 3.76 -1.31 -94.77
CA PHE A 3 4.01 -1.44 -93.33
C PHE A 3 4.60 -2.84 -93.04
N ASN A 4 5.83 -2.82 -92.51
CA ASN A 4 6.50 -3.96 -91.88
C ASN A 4 5.88 -4.21 -90.51
N LEU A 5 5.65 -5.46 -90.14
CA LEU A 5 5.71 -5.89 -88.74
C LEU A 5 6.30 -7.30 -88.68
N ALA A 6 7.52 -7.37 -88.15
CA ALA A 6 8.16 -8.62 -87.74
C ALA A 6 7.69 -8.96 -86.32
N LEU A 7 7.21 -10.19 -86.11
CA LEU A 7 6.98 -10.76 -84.77
C LEU A 7 8.16 -11.72 -84.46
N PRO A 8 8.90 -11.51 -83.35
CA PRO A 8 9.83 -12.53 -82.87
C PRO A 8 9.09 -13.54 -81.99
N LEU A 9 9.42 -14.80 -82.21
CA LEU A 9 9.02 -15.96 -81.41
C LEU A 9 9.79 -15.91 -80.07
N VAL A 10 9.08 -15.81 -78.94
CA VAL A 10 9.69 -15.91 -77.60
C VAL A 10 9.26 -17.23 -76.95
N LEU A 11 10.28 -18.05 -76.68
CA LEU A 11 10.23 -19.31 -75.96
C LEU A 11 10.07 -19.01 -74.45
N LEU A 12 8.91 -19.28 -73.85
CA LEU A 12 8.79 -19.26 -72.38
C LEU A 12 9.09 -20.66 -71.82
N GLY A 13 10.25 -20.76 -71.17
CA GLY A 13 10.61 -21.92 -70.34
C GLY A 13 9.77 -21.95 -69.06
N LEU A 14 9.33 -23.15 -68.69
CA LEU A 14 8.69 -23.43 -67.40
C LEU A 14 9.74 -23.39 -66.30
N THR A 15 9.71 -22.36 -65.44
CA THR A 15 10.47 -22.33 -64.19
C THR A 15 9.59 -22.86 -63.06
N SER A 16 9.95 -24.02 -62.52
CA SER A 16 9.37 -24.58 -61.31
C SER A 16 9.83 -23.75 -60.11
N THR A 17 8.97 -22.90 -59.58
CA THR A 17 9.19 -22.20 -58.31
C THR A 17 8.95 -23.16 -57.14
N THR A 18 10.02 -23.56 -56.46
CA THR A 18 9.92 -24.20 -55.14
C THR A 18 9.52 -23.14 -54.12
N ILE A 19 8.33 -23.27 -53.55
CA ILE A 19 7.87 -22.41 -52.44
C ILE A 19 8.65 -22.85 -51.20
N ALA A 20 9.54 -21.99 -50.70
CA ALA A 20 10.17 -22.18 -49.40
C ALA A 20 9.11 -22.07 -48.30
N ALA A 21 9.12 -23.02 -47.36
CA ALA A 21 8.23 -22.99 -46.20
C ALA A 21 8.48 -21.72 -45.36
N PRO A 22 7.43 -21.11 -44.78
CA PRO A 22 7.60 -19.92 -43.95
C PRO A 22 8.45 -20.25 -42.72
N THR A 23 9.46 -19.43 -42.48
CA THR A 23 10.33 -19.49 -41.30
C THR A 23 9.49 -19.28 -40.04
N GLU A 24 9.56 -20.19 -39.08
CA GLU A 24 8.91 -20.01 -37.78
C GLU A 24 9.44 -18.72 -37.11
N PRO A 25 8.56 -17.90 -36.51
CA PRO A 25 9.01 -16.73 -35.77
C PRO A 25 9.84 -17.19 -34.58
N GLN A 26 11.11 -16.76 -34.51
CA GLN A 26 11.92 -16.95 -33.33
C GLN A 26 11.22 -16.30 -32.13
N PRO A 27 11.22 -16.94 -30.94
CA PRO A 27 10.66 -16.34 -29.74
C PRO A 27 11.35 -14.99 -29.51
N GLN A 28 10.59 -13.90 -29.56
CA GLN A 28 11.07 -12.62 -29.06
C GLN A 28 11.54 -12.86 -27.63
N GLN A 29 12.84 -12.70 -27.39
CA GLN A 29 13.34 -12.63 -26.03
C GLN A 29 12.61 -11.46 -25.36
N LEU A 30 11.71 -11.78 -24.42
CA LEU A 30 11.12 -10.81 -23.53
C LEU A 30 12.28 -10.14 -22.79
N GLU A 31 12.70 -8.97 -23.24
CA GLU A 31 13.59 -8.11 -22.46
C GLU A 31 12.92 -7.93 -21.09
N LYS A 32 13.55 -8.44 -20.03
CA LYS A 32 13.13 -8.17 -18.66
C LYS A 32 13.10 -6.66 -18.53
N ARG A 33 11.91 -6.06 -18.39
CA ARG A 33 11.77 -4.64 -18.07
C ARG A 33 12.67 -4.33 -16.88
N ALA A 34 13.43 -3.24 -16.97
CA ALA A 34 14.23 -2.75 -15.85
C ALA A 34 13.32 -2.59 -14.63
N ASP A 35 13.77 -3.07 -13.47
CA ASP A 35 13.02 -2.94 -12.24
C ASP A 35 13.13 -1.49 -11.74
N THR A 36 12.01 -0.77 -11.83
CA THR A 36 11.87 0.62 -11.43
C THR A 36 11.26 0.76 -10.03
N LYS A 37 10.91 -0.36 -9.38
CA LYS A 37 10.28 -0.34 -8.06
C LYS A 37 11.30 0.13 -7.01
N TYR A 38 10.92 1.06 -6.15
CA TYR A 38 11.78 1.49 -5.05
C TYR A 38 11.66 0.56 -3.83
N PHE A 39 10.42 0.36 -3.37
CA PHE A 39 10.12 -0.48 -2.22
C PHE A 39 9.85 -1.92 -2.65
N HIS A 40 10.44 -2.88 -1.94
CA HIS A 40 10.35 -4.29 -2.28
C HIS A 40 9.95 -5.11 -1.05
N GLU A 41 9.10 -6.10 -1.30
CA GLU A 41 8.57 -7.03 -0.32
C GLU A 41 9.15 -8.44 -0.55
N PRO A 42 9.33 -9.24 0.51
CA PRO A 42 9.58 -10.68 0.36
C PRO A 42 8.45 -11.29 -0.47
N CYS A 43 8.79 -11.94 -1.59
CA CYS A 43 7.74 -12.40 -2.50
C CYS A 43 6.77 -13.37 -1.83
N CYS A 44 5.57 -13.37 -2.40
CA CYS A 44 4.62 -14.47 -2.46
C CYS A 44 3.74 -14.66 -1.20
N GLY A 45 2.60 -13.94 -1.16
CA GLY A 45 1.54 -14.07 -0.16
C GLY A 45 1.06 -12.70 0.33
N GLU A 46 -0.19 -12.60 0.76
CA GLU A 46 -0.76 -11.37 1.35
C GLU A 46 0.01 -10.98 2.62
N GLU A 47 0.30 -11.95 3.50
CA GLU A 47 1.04 -11.73 4.74
C GLU A 47 2.49 -11.23 4.52
N LEU A 48 3.17 -11.71 3.48
CA LEU A 48 4.55 -11.31 3.18
C LEU A 48 4.64 -9.97 2.45
N GLY A 49 3.53 -9.49 1.88
CA GLY A 49 3.41 -8.21 1.17
C GLY A 49 3.53 -6.98 2.07
N HIS A 50 3.59 -7.16 3.38
CA HIS A 50 3.61 -6.06 4.35
C HIS A 50 4.93 -5.97 5.12
N TYR A 51 6.00 -6.53 4.54
CA TYR A 51 7.37 -6.44 5.06
C TYR A 51 8.33 -5.84 4.03
N ASP A 52 9.25 -4.99 4.49
CA ASP A 52 10.35 -4.48 3.67
C ASP A 52 11.46 -5.54 3.61
N ILE A 53 11.79 -5.97 2.39
CA ILE A 53 12.73 -7.07 2.15
C ILE A 53 14.13 -6.83 2.75
N ARG A 54 14.51 -5.56 2.97
CA ARG A 54 15.84 -5.22 3.53
C ARG A 54 15.97 -5.59 5.00
N TYR A 55 14.85 -5.67 5.72
CA TYR A 55 14.79 -5.91 7.16
C TYR A 55 14.01 -7.18 7.52
N PHE A 56 13.31 -7.77 6.56
CA PHE A 56 12.60 -9.03 6.73
C PHE A 56 13.54 -10.17 7.11
N LYS A 57 13.13 -10.96 8.10
CA LYS A 57 13.84 -12.16 8.57
C LYS A 57 12.92 -13.37 8.50
N GLU A 58 11.77 -13.24 9.13
CA GLU A 58 10.72 -14.24 9.19
C GLU A 58 9.37 -13.54 9.37
N ALA A 59 8.29 -14.22 8.99
CA ALA A 59 6.94 -13.70 9.19
C ALA A 59 6.58 -13.73 10.67
N VAL A 60 5.99 -12.63 11.17
CA VAL A 60 5.46 -12.58 12.53
C VAL A 60 4.20 -13.46 12.60
N SER A 61 4.04 -14.18 13.71
CA SER A 61 2.88 -15.05 13.93
C SER A 61 1.57 -14.23 14.00
N TYR A 62 0.44 -14.88 13.72
CA TYR A 62 -0.89 -14.28 13.84
C TYR A 62 -1.24 -13.82 15.28
N ASP A 63 -0.60 -14.38 16.31
CA ASP A 63 -0.88 -13.96 17.68
C ASP A 63 -0.01 -12.75 18.09
N ASP A 64 1.13 -12.56 17.40
CA ASP A 64 2.11 -11.51 17.70
C ASP A 64 2.03 -10.29 16.77
N HIS A 65 1.45 -10.42 15.56
CA HIS A 65 1.48 -9.35 14.55
C HIS A 65 0.82 -8.07 15.05
N ARG A 66 -0.30 -8.16 15.77
CA ARG A 66 -0.97 -6.98 16.36
C ARG A 66 -0.07 -6.23 17.32
N VAL A 67 0.80 -6.91 18.08
CA VAL A 67 1.74 -6.25 18.99
C VAL A 67 2.75 -5.44 18.19
N VAL A 68 3.28 -6.02 17.11
CA VAL A 68 4.20 -5.35 16.18
C VAL A 68 3.54 -4.14 15.53
N LEU A 69 2.35 -4.30 14.93
CA LEU A 69 1.62 -3.22 14.29
C LEU A 69 1.24 -2.10 15.28
N ARG A 70 0.85 -2.46 16.50
CA ARG A 70 0.55 -1.49 17.57
C ARG A 70 1.78 -0.66 17.91
N ASN A 71 2.94 -1.28 18.13
CA ASN A 71 4.16 -0.54 18.45
C ASN A 71 4.61 0.34 17.26
N LEU A 72 4.43 -0.18 16.05
CA LEU A 72 4.73 0.52 14.81
C LEU A 72 3.89 1.80 14.66
N ILE A 73 2.55 1.72 14.75
CA ILE A 73 1.69 2.92 14.65
C ILE A 73 1.89 3.88 15.81
N ARG A 74 2.09 3.38 17.03
CA ARG A 74 2.33 4.24 18.21
C ARG A 74 3.64 5.00 18.07
N SER A 75 4.70 4.36 17.56
CA SER A 75 5.98 5.02 17.30
C SER A 75 5.84 6.14 16.25
N TYR A 76 5.15 5.87 15.14
CA TYR A 76 4.89 6.84 14.08
C TYR A 76 4.09 8.05 14.56
N LEU A 77 2.95 7.80 15.22
CA LEU A 77 2.08 8.87 15.74
C LEU A 77 2.79 9.72 16.81
N THR A 78 3.61 9.09 17.65
CA THR A 78 4.42 9.81 18.66
C THR A 78 5.44 10.72 18.00
N VAL A 79 6.16 10.23 16.99
CA VAL A 79 7.20 11.00 16.28
C VAL A 79 6.59 12.14 15.46
N THR A 80 5.51 11.87 14.72
CA THR A 80 4.83 12.91 13.93
C THR A 80 4.27 14.01 14.82
N LYS A 81 3.59 13.64 15.92
CA LYS A 81 3.10 14.62 16.91
C LYS A 81 4.23 15.44 17.53
N LYS A 82 5.33 14.80 17.94
CA LYS A 82 6.50 15.49 18.53
C LYS A 82 7.10 16.54 17.59
N ASN A 83 7.08 16.27 16.29
CA ASN A 83 7.66 17.13 15.26
C ASN A 83 6.62 18.06 14.60
N ASN A 84 5.38 18.10 15.10
CA ASN A 84 4.25 18.84 14.51
C ASN A 84 4.02 18.51 13.02
N ILE A 85 4.16 17.23 12.67
CA ILE A 85 3.90 16.72 11.33
C ILE A 85 2.42 16.37 11.24
N GLU A 86 1.71 17.03 10.34
CA GLU A 86 0.31 16.74 10.05
C GLU A 86 0.16 15.44 9.25
N THR A 87 -0.62 14.49 9.77
CA THR A 87 -0.92 13.17 9.20
C THR A 87 -2.34 12.76 9.61
N TRP A 88 -2.92 11.72 9.01
CA TRP A 88 -4.17 11.12 9.48
C TRP A 88 -4.25 9.63 9.12
N LEU A 89 -5.06 8.90 9.90
CA LEU A 89 -5.33 7.48 9.64
C LEU A 89 -6.15 7.32 8.35
N ALA A 90 -5.82 6.31 7.54
CA ALA A 90 -6.47 6.03 6.27
C ALA A 90 -6.80 4.54 6.12
N HIS A 91 -7.61 4.20 5.11
CA HIS A 91 -7.86 2.82 4.67
C HIS A 91 -8.23 1.88 5.84
N GLY A 92 -7.58 0.71 5.93
CA GLY A 92 -7.85 -0.29 6.96
C GLY A 92 -7.61 0.24 8.38
N THR A 93 -6.56 1.05 8.56
CA THR A 93 -6.25 1.70 9.85
C THR A 93 -7.41 2.58 10.34
N LEU A 94 -8.03 3.34 9.43
CA LEU A 94 -9.18 4.18 9.76
C LEU A 94 -10.42 3.33 10.08
N LEU A 95 -10.59 2.20 9.40
CA LEU A 95 -11.68 1.26 9.69
C LEU A 95 -11.52 0.61 11.07
N GLY A 96 -10.31 0.20 11.46
CA GLY A 96 -10.01 -0.26 12.81
C GLY A 96 -10.30 0.81 13.87
N TRP A 97 -9.91 2.06 13.57
CA TRP A 97 -10.24 3.19 14.43
C TRP A 97 -11.76 3.34 14.65
N TRP A 98 -12.57 3.20 13.60
CA TRP A 98 -14.03 3.33 13.69
C TRP A 98 -14.68 2.36 14.68
N TRP A 99 -14.18 1.12 14.77
CA TRP A 99 -14.78 0.10 15.65
C TRP A 99 -14.48 0.34 17.14
N ASN A 100 -13.19 0.40 17.50
CA ASN A 100 -12.79 0.57 18.90
C ASN A 100 -11.50 1.37 19.09
N GLY A 101 -11.03 2.08 18.06
CA GLY A 101 -9.75 2.78 18.16
C GLY A 101 -8.55 1.83 18.16
N LYS A 102 -8.68 0.60 17.64
CA LYS A 102 -7.60 -0.40 17.60
C LYS A 102 -7.44 -1.02 16.22
N ILE A 103 -6.31 -1.66 16.01
CA ILE A 103 -6.01 -2.44 14.81
C ILE A 103 -6.91 -3.67 14.80
N MET A 104 -7.54 -3.93 13.65
CA MET A 104 -8.42 -5.09 13.49
C MET A 104 -7.59 -6.38 13.61
N PRO A 105 -8.13 -7.45 14.21
CA PRO A 105 -7.32 -8.64 14.49
C PRO A 105 -6.71 -9.32 13.26
N TRP A 106 -7.32 -9.17 12.09
CA TRP A 106 -6.90 -9.79 10.84
C TRP A 106 -6.10 -8.87 9.92
N ASP A 107 -5.90 -7.61 10.30
CA ASP A 107 -5.12 -6.67 9.48
C ASP A 107 -3.62 -6.98 9.63
N TYR A 108 -2.89 -6.90 8.52
CA TYR A 108 -1.44 -7.07 8.45
C TYR A 108 -0.69 -5.80 8.01
N ASP A 109 -1.42 -4.78 7.60
CA ASP A 109 -0.91 -3.50 7.14
C ASP A 109 -1.45 -2.32 7.96
N LEU A 110 -0.79 -1.19 7.76
CA LEU A 110 -1.15 0.09 8.33
C LEU A 110 -0.94 1.16 7.27
N ASP A 111 -1.99 1.92 7.03
CA ASP A 111 -2.00 3.06 6.14
C ASP A 111 -2.23 4.37 6.88
N VAL A 112 -1.46 5.37 6.49
CA VAL A 112 -1.65 6.76 6.87
C VAL A 112 -1.49 7.65 5.64
N GLN A 113 -2.05 8.85 5.73
CA GLN A 113 -1.96 9.84 4.66
C GLN A 113 -1.44 11.17 5.18
N VAL A 114 -0.75 11.88 4.30
CA VAL A 114 -0.22 13.23 4.53
C VAL A 114 -0.49 14.09 3.31
N SER A 115 -0.41 15.42 3.45
CA SER A 115 -0.36 16.28 2.26
C SER A 115 0.94 16.05 1.48
N THR A 116 0.94 16.24 0.16
CA THR A 116 2.18 16.18 -0.64
C THR A 116 3.18 17.27 -0.20
N ALA A 117 2.73 18.41 0.33
CA ALA A 117 3.60 19.42 0.92
C ALA A 117 4.33 18.89 2.16
N THR A 118 3.60 18.20 3.05
CA THR A 118 4.17 17.51 4.21
C THR A 118 5.15 16.43 3.77
N LEU A 119 4.79 15.60 2.79
CA LEU A 119 5.66 14.56 2.25
C LEU A 119 6.96 15.13 1.66
N TYR A 120 6.87 16.23 0.90
CA TYR A 120 8.05 16.93 0.39
C TYR A 120 8.94 17.39 1.55
N TRP A 121 8.35 17.98 2.60
CA TRP A 121 9.10 18.38 3.79
C TRP A 121 9.77 17.21 4.50
N LEU A 122 9.06 16.07 4.67
CA LEU A 122 9.64 14.83 5.21
C LEU A 122 10.84 14.37 4.36
N GLY A 123 10.71 14.39 3.03
CA GLY A 123 11.77 14.04 2.09
C GLY A 123 13.04 14.88 2.26
N GLN A 124 12.89 16.18 2.51
CA GLN A 124 14.01 17.10 2.65
C GLN A 124 14.66 17.10 4.04
N ASN A 125 13.87 16.85 5.10
CA ASN A 125 14.30 17.10 6.48
C ASN A 125 14.41 15.85 7.35
N MET A 126 13.68 14.79 7.00
CA MET A 126 13.57 13.59 7.84
C MET A 126 13.79 12.27 7.08
N ASN A 127 14.04 12.30 5.78
CA ASN A 127 14.32 11.09 5.01
C ASN A 127 15.55 10.36 5.58
N ARG A 128 15.44 9.05 5.71
CA ARG A 128 16.46 8.15 6.30
C ARG A 128 16.81 8.45 7.75
N THR A 129 15.93 9.12 8.50
CA THR A 129 16.11 9.27 9.95
C THR A 129 15.64 8.02 10.70
N GLU A 130 16.41 7.65 11.72
CA GLU A 130 16.10 6.53 12.61
C GLU A 130 15.52 7.05 13.93
N HIS A 131 14.51 6.35 14.45
CA HIS A 131 13.77 6.74 15.65
C HIS A 131 13.66 5.54 16.59
N ASP A 132 14.19 5.70 17.79
CA ASP A 132 14.04 4.72 18.85
C ASP A 132 12.68 4.90 19.55
N TYR A 133 12.00 3.79 19.84
CA TYR A 133 10.75 3.77 20.60
C TYR A 133 10.81 2.67 21.65
N GLU A 134 10.42 3.03 22.87
CA GLU A 134 10.40 2.13 24.02
C GLU A 134 8.95 1.75 24.34
N TRP A 135 8.72 0.47 24.58
CA TRP A 135 7.42 -0.06 24.96
C TRP A 135 7.58 -1.13 26.03
N THR A 136 6.51 -1.40 26.77
CA THR A 136 6.51 -2.40 27.84
C THR A 136 5.72 -3.62 27.37
N ASP A 137 6.33 -4.80 27.45
CA ASP A 137 5.67 -6.06 27.10
C ASP A 137 4.70 -6.55 28.19
N ALA A 138 4.05 -7.68 27.92
CA ALA A 138 3.07 -8.27 28.82
C ALA A 138 3.68 -8.72 30.17
N ASP A 139 4.99 -8.99 30.20
CA ASP A 139 5.74 -9.37 31.40
C ASP A 139 6.24 -8.14 32.19
N GLY A 140 5.92 -6.93 31.73
CA GLY A 140 6.35 -5.69 32.37
C GLY A 140 7.79 -5.29 32.05
N LYS A 141 8.42 -5.93 31.07
CA LYS A 141 9.80 -5.63 30.68
C LYS A 141 9.82 -4.57 29.58
N THR A 142 10.72 -3.59 29.75
CA THR A 142 10.96 -2.56 28.74
C THR A 142 11.70 -3.18 27.55
N GLN A 143 11.08 -3.03 26.39
CA GLN A 143 11.63 -3.35 25.08
C GLN A 143 11.93 -2.05 24.35
N LYS A 144 12.92 -2.12 23.44
CA LYS A 144 13.32 -0.99 22.62
C LYS A 144 13.45 -1.43 21.18
N GLU A 145 12.74 -0.73 20.31
CA GLU A 145 12.77 -0.95 18.86
C GLU A 145 13.21 0.31 18.15
N ARG A 146 13.68 0.13 16.91
CA ARG A 146 14.13 1.22 16.05
C ARG A 146 13.40 1.19 14.73
N TYR A 147 12.96 2.38 14.33
CA TYR A 147 12.16 2.59 13.13
C TYR A 147 12.85 3.56 12.17
N LEU A 148 12.75 3.29 10.88
CA LEU A 148 13.30 4.12 9.81
C LEU A 148 12.17 4.83 9.06
N LEU A 149 12.26 6.14 8.91
CA LEU A 149 11.48 6.86 7.90
C LEU A 149 12.24 6.80 6.56
N ASP A 150 11.67 6.14 5.55
CA ASP A 150 12.23 6.07 4.20
C ASP A 150 11.25 6.71 3.20
N VAL A 151 11.65 7.82 2.58
CA VAL A 151 10.84 8.53 1.60
C VAL A 151 11.27 8.09 0.21
N ASN A 152 10.31 7.64 -0.59
CA ASN A 152 10.53 7.24 -1.98
C ASN A 152 11.00 8.48 -2.78
N PRO A 153 12.10 8.40 -3.55
CA PRO A 153 12.53 9.47 -4.45
C PRO A 153 11.44 9.90 -5.45
N HIS A 154 10.52 8.99 -5.78
CA HIS A 154 9.36 9.23 -6.64
C HIS A 154 8.14 9.78 -5.87
N GLY A 155 8.22 9.95 -4.54
CA GLY A 155 7.07 10.24 -3.69
C GLY A 155 6.34 11.55 -4.04
N THR A 156 7.05 12.53 -4.59
CA THR A 156 6.44 13.80 -5.02
C THR A 156 6.03 13.84 -6.49
N ASP A 157 6.14 12.71 -7.20
CA ASP A 157 5.71 12.60 -8.60
C ASP A 157 4.21 12.87 -8.72
N LYS A 158 3.84 13.61 -9.78
CA LYS A 158 2.45 14.00 -10.04
C LYS A 158 1.61 12.82 -10.52
N ASP A 159 2.20 11.92 -11.29
CA ASP A 159 1.49 10.87 -11.99
C ASP A 159 1.83 9.49 -11.42
N ARG A 160 0.98 8.50 -11.70
CA ARG A 160 1.20 7.11 -11.30
C ARG A 160 2.45 6.48 -11.95
N GLY A 161 2.90 7.04 -13.08
CA GLY A 161 3.99 6.48 -13.85
C GLY A 161 3.69 5.07 -14.33
N ASP A 162 4.64 4.16 -14.16
CA ASP A 162 4.52 2.73 -14.48
C ASP A 162 3.74 1.92 -13.44
N GLY A 163 3.30 2.54 -12.34
CA GLY A 163 2.58 1.90 -11.25
C GLY A 163 3.45 1.18 -10.23
N GLN A 164 4.78 1.24 -10.34
CA GLN A 164 5.69 0.59 -9.38
C GLN A 164 5.93 1.44 -8.12
N ASN A 165 5.70 2.76 -8.20
CA ASN A 165 6.00 3.73 -7.14
C ASN A 165 4.74 4.48 -6.66
N ILE A 166 3.71 3.71 -6.30
CA ILE A 166 2.44 4.23 -5.79
C ILE A 166 2.58 4.73 -4.35
N ILE A 167 3.34 3.99 -3.52
CA ILE A 167 3.61 4.35 -2.13
C ILE A 167 4.75 5.36 -2.06
N ASP A 168 4.51 6.43 -1.31
CA ASP A 168 5.35 7.62 -1.31
C ASP A 168 6.41 7.62 -0.21
N ALA A 169 6.13 7.00 0.94
CA ALA A 169 7.10 6.77 2.00
C ALA A 169 6.68 5.59 2.87
N ARG A 170 7.62 5.07 3.65
CA ARG A 170 7.39 4.02 4.65
C ARG A 170 7.98 4.39 6.00
N TRP A 171 7.25 4.00 7.05
CA TRP A 171 7.80 3.94 8.40
C TRP A 171 8.07 2.48 8.75
N ILE A 172 9.33 2.09 8.84
CA ILE A 172 9.76 0.68 8.80
C ILE A 172 10.35 0.27 10.14
N ASN A 173 9.86 -0.82 10.72
CA ASN A 173 10.53 -1.50 11.83
C ASN A 173 11.79 -2.20 11.31
N MET A 174 12.96 -1.74 11.75
CA MET A 174 14.25 -2.28 11.28
C MET A 174 14.57 -3.66 11.85
N ALA A 175 13.82 -4.15 12.84
CA ALA A 175 14.05 -5.45 13.46
C ALA A 175 13.45 -6.62 12.66
N ASN A 176 12.28 -6.43 12.05
CA ASN A 176 11.51 -7.46 11.34
C ASN A 176 11.00 -7.05 9.95
N GLY A 177 11.08 -5.76 9.58
CA GLY A 177 10.66 -5.24 8.29
C GLY A 177 9.19 -4.81 8.19
N ALA A 178 8.34 -4.99 9.21
CA ALA A 178 6.97 -4.50 9.16
C ALA A 178 6.94 -2.98 8.98
N PHE A 179 6.01 -2.44 8.19
CA PHE A 179 5.96 -1.02 7.89
C PHE A 179 4.56 -0.41 7.85
N ILE A 180 4.50 0.91 7.96
CA ILE A 180 3.32 1.72 7.64
C ILE A 180 3.54 2.32 6.25
N ASP A 181 2.56 2.19 5.37
CA ASP A 181 2.54 2.89 4.11
C ASP A 181 2.03 4.34 4.31
N ILE A 182 2.82 5.29 3.84
CA ILE A 182 2.52 6.72 3.92
C ILE A 182 2.22 7.21 2.51
N THR A 183 0.99 7.67 2.29
CA THR A 183 0.52 8.15 0.98
C THR A 183 0.30 9.66 0.97
N GLY A 184 0.84 10.34 -0.05
CA GLY A 184 0.69 11.78 -0.25
C GLY A 184 -0.56 12.16 -1.05
N LEU A 185 -1.38 13.05 -0.49
CA LEU A 185 -2.51 13.66 -1.18
C LEU A 185 -2.21 15.08 -1.66
N ALA A 186 -2.66 15.40 -2.86
CA ALA A 186 -2.67 16.75 -3.42
C ALA A 186 -3.86 16.97 -4.35
N GLU A 187 -4.19 18.22 -4.61
CA GLU A 187 -5.05 18.60 -5.75
C GLU A 187 -4.27 18.41 -7.06
N ARG A 188 -4.41 17.23 -7.68
CA ARG A 188 -3.64 16.86 -8.87
C ARG A 188 -4.23 17.40 -10.18
N ASP A 189 -5.54 17.68 -10.20
CA ASP A 189 -6.27 18.31 -11.30
C ASP A 189 -7.18 19.45 -10.80
N PRO A 190 -6.61 20.58 -10.33
CA PRO A 190 -7.39 21.70 -9.83
C PRO A 190 -8.22 22.39 -10.93
N SER A 191 -7.84 22.24 -12.21
CA SER A 191 -8.57 22.78 -13.35
C SER A 191 -9.87 22.02 -13.64
N GLY A 192 -9.84 20.69 -13.60
CA GLY A 192 -11.00 19.83 -13.89
C GLY A 192 -11.82 19.49 -12.65
N LEU A 193 -11.15 19.33 -11.50
CA LEU A 193 -11.75 18.91 -10.22
C LEU A 193 -11.22 19.78 -9.07
N PRO A 194 -11.54 21.09 -9.05
CA PRO A 194 -11.09 21.99 -7.98
C PRO A 194 -11.55 21.50 -6.60
N GLY A 195 -10.64 21.55 -5.62
CA GLY A 195 -10.92 21.12 -4.25
C GLY A 195 -11.00 19.61 -4.05
N VAL A 196 -10.62 18.80 -5.05
CA VAL A 196 -10.50 17.34 -4.94
C VAL A 196 -9.03 16.95 -4.77
N TRP A 197 -8.74 16.36 -3.63
CA TRP A 197 -7.45 15.79 -3.27
C TRP A 197 -7.37 14.35 -3.74
N SER A 198 -6.21 13.93 -4.24
CA SER A 198 -6.02 12.55 -4.70
C SER A 198 -4.60 12.02 -4.53
N CYS A 199 -4.49 10.71 -4.37
CA CYS A 199 -3.23 9.97 -4.43
C CYS A 199 -2.96 9.42 -5.84
N LYS A 200 -1.79 8.83 -6.03
CA LYS A 200 -1.38 8.17 -7.29
C LYS A 200 -2.20 6.90 -7.63
N ASN A 201 -2.96 6.38 -6.66
CA ASN A 201 -3.87 5.25 -6.85
C ASN A 201 -5.32 5.69 -7.11
N TYR A 202 -5.56 6.97 -7.38
CA TYR A 202 -6.87 7.51 -7.74
C TYR A 202 -7.92 7.49 -6.62
N HIS A 203 -7.53 7.28 -5.36
CA HIS A 203 -8.38 7.64 -4.23
C HIS A 203 -8.60 9.16 -4.25
N ARG A 204 -9.86 9.58 -4.09
CA ARG A 204 -10.27 10.98 -4.25
C ARG A 204 -11.12 11.41 -3.07
N TYR A 205 -10.80 12.59 -2.54
CA TYR A 205 -11.49 13.18 -1.40
C TYR A 205 -11.76 14.64 -1.69
N ARG A 206 -12.93 15.16 -1.30
CA ARG A 206 -13.13 16.61 -1.29
C ARG A 206 -12.32 17.20 -0.14
N THR A 207 -11.93 18.46 -0.28
CA THR A 207 -11.27 19.21 0.81
C THR A 207 -12.09 19.13 2.11
N THR A 208 -13.42 19.21 2.03
CA THR A 208 -14.35 19.10 3.16
C THR A 208 -14.49 17.68 3.73
N ASP A 209 -14.04 16.65 3.00
CA ASP A 209 -14.01 15.29 3.51
C ASP A 209 -12.82 15.10 4.47
N LEU A 210 -11.71 15.81 4.20
CA LEU A 210 -10.47 15.73 4.96
C LEU A 210 -10.41 16.75 6.10
N PHE A 211 -10.70 18.03 5.80
CA PHE A 211 -10.42 19.15 6.69
C PHE A 211 -11.68 19.84 7.25
N PRO A 212 -11.62 20.41 8.47
CA PRO A 212 -10.54 20.24 9.44
C PRO A 212 -10.52 18.82 9.98
N MET A 213 -9.32 18.26 10.15
CA MET A 213 -9.17 16.94 10.75
C MET A 213 -9.67 16.94 12.20
N ARG A 214 -10.03 15.76 12.69
CA ARG A 214 -10.48 15.57 14.07
C ARG A 214 -9.37 14.91 14.87
N GLU A 215 -9.09 15.45 16.06
CA GLU A 215 -8.23 14.79 17.04
C GLU A 215 -8.97 13.63 17.70
N THR A 216 -8.26 12.54 17.94
CA THR A 216 -8.76 11.30 18.55
C THR A 216 -7.61 10.55 19.22
N GLU A 217 -7.88 9.33 19.67
CA GLU A 217 -6.90 8.32 20.05
C GLU A 217 -6.98 7.11 19.10
N PHE A 218 -5.84 6.46 18.88
CA PHE A 218 -5.73 5.14 18.24
C PHE A 218 -4.62 4.35 18.94
N GLU A 219 -4.89 3.10 19.30
CA GLU A 219 -3.94 2.25 20.04
C GLU A 219 -3.35 2.91 21.30
N GLY A 220 -4.17 3.69 22.02
CA GLY A 220 -3.76 4.32 23.27
C GLY A 220 -2.92 5.59 23.11
N VAL A 221 -2.73 6.11 21.89
CA VAL A 221 -1.96 7.35 21.65
C VAL A 221 -2.76 8.37 20.82
N PRO A 222 -2.47 9.68 20.97
CA PRO A 222 -3.15 10.70 20.19
C PRO A 222 -2.96 10.49 18.68
N ALA A 223 -4.05 10.63 17.94
CA ALA A 223 -4.12 10.46 16.49
C ALA A 223 -5.06 11.50 15.87
N THR A 224 -5.11 11.52 14.54
CA THR A 224 -5.96 12.40 13.75
C THR A 224 -6.64 11.62 12.64
N ILE A 225 -7.86 12.02 12.31
CA ILE A 225 -8.68 11.39 11.27
C ILE A 225 -9.31 12.45 10.35
N PRO A 226 -9.73 12.08 9.13
CA PRO A 226 -10.50 12.95 8.25
C PRO A 226 -11.81 13.44 8.89
N TYR A 227 -12.30 14.60 8.46
CA TYR A 227 -13.57 15.17 8.94
C TYR A 227 -14.79 14.28 8.67
N SER A 228 -14.89 13.74 7.45
CA SER A 228 -16.02 12.94 6.96
C SER A 228 -15.67 11.45 6.87
N PHE A 229 -15.04 10.91 7.91
CA PHE A 229 -14.55 9.52 7.95
C PHE A 229 -15.63 8.47 7.62
N GLU A 230 -16.89 8.63 8.06
CA GLU A 230 -17.96 7.64 7.76
C GLU A 230 -18.23 7.53 6.26
N ARG A 231 -18.24 8.67 5.57
CA ARG A 231 -18.41 8.72 4.12
C ARG A 231 -17.21 8.10 3.43
N ILE A 232 -16.00 8.44 3.85
CA ILE A 232 -14.76 7.88 3.29
C ILE A 232 -14.77 6.36 3.40
N LEU A 233 -15.04 5.83 4.60
CA LEU A 233 -15.08 4.39 4.83
C LEU A 233 -16.23 3.71 4.07
N SER A 234 -17.39 4.36 3.96
CA SER A 234 -18.53 3.82 3.21
C SER A 234 -18.29 3.83 1.70
N ASP A 235 -17.63 4.86 1.17
CA ASP A 235 -17.26 4.95 -0.25
C ASP A 235 -16.20 3.89 -0.60
N GLU A 236 -15.32 3.54 0.33
CA GLU A 236 -14.22 2.57 0.13
C GLU A 236 -14.62 1.11 0.38
N TYR A 237 -15.24 0.82 1.54
CA TYR A 237 -15.54 -0.54 1.98
C TYR A 237 -17.04 -0.90 1.94
N GLY A 238 -17.89 0.07 1.58
CA GLY A 238 -19.35 -0.06 1.63
C GLY A 238 -19.90 0.09 3.04
N THR A 239 -21.17 0.50 3.16
CA THR A 239 -21.82 0.74 4.47
C THR A 239 -21.88 -0.50 5.37
N LYS A 240 -21.77 -1.70 4.81
CA LYS A 240 -21.75 -2.96 5.57
C LYS A 240 -20.50 -3.11 6.43
N SER A 241 -19.35 -2.55 6.05
CA SER A 241 -18.10 -2.65 6.84
C SER A 241 -18.22 -1.97 8.20
N LEU A 242 -19.12 -0.98 8.32
CA LEU A 242 -19.34 -0.20 9.54
C LEU A 242 -20.31 -0.86 10.52
N VAL A 243 -21.00 -1.93 10.11
CA VAL A 243 -22.08 -2.55 10.90
C VAL A 243 -22.02 -4.08 10.96
N THR A 244 -21.27 -4.74 10.07
CA THR A 244 -21.17 -6.20 10.05
C THR A 244 -20.35 -6.66 11.24
N THR A 245 -20.95 -7.46 12.12
CA THR A 245 -20.35 -7.92 13.39
C THR A 245 -19.68 -9.28 13.30
N GLU A 246 -19.55 -9.85 12.10
CA GLU A 246 -18.88 -11.13 11.86
C GLU A 246 -18.02 -11.02 10.60
N TRP A 247 -16.72 -11.25 10.72
CA TRP A 247 -15.78 -11.12 9.62
C TRP A 247 -14.51 -11.94 9.85
N LEU A 248 -14.01 -12.63 8.82
CA LEU A 248 -12.77 -13.44 8.85
C LEU A 248 -12.59 -14.29 10.12
N GLY A 249 -13.64 -15.00 10.53
CA GLY A 249 -13.59 -15.87 11.72
C GLY A 249 -13.59 -15.13 13.05
N HIS A 250 -13.96 -13.85 13.06
CA HIS A 250 -14.09 -13.02 14.26
C HIS A 250 -15.52 -12.54 14.41
N LYS A 251 -15.91 -12.30 15.66
CA LYS A 251 -17.21 -11.74 16.02
C LYS A 251 -17.00 -10.51 16.90
N TRP A 252 -17.68 -9.42 16.57
CA TRP A 252 -17.72 -8.23 17.39
C TRP A 252 -18.57 -8.47 18.64
N GLU A 253 -18.00 -8.16 19.80
CA GLU A 253 -18.68 -8.21 21.10
C GLU A 253 -18.97 -6.77 21.58
N PRO A 254 -20.22 -6.27 21.46
CA PRO A 254 -20.56 -4.90 21.80
C PRO A 254 -20.29 -4.52 23.25
N GLU A 255 -20.42 -5.46 24.19
CA GLU A 255 -20.19 -5.17 25.62
C GLU A 255 -18.71 -4.90 25.92
N GLN A 256 -17.82 -5.59 25.22
CA GLN A 256 -16.36 -5.45 25.38
C GLN A 256 -15.76 -4.41 24.42
N LYS A 257 -16.53 -4.01 23.40
CA LYS A 257 -16.05 -3.21 22.25
C LYS A 257 -14.80 -3.83 21.63
N GLU A 258 -14.83 -5.14 21.41
CA GLU A 258 -13.70 -5.89 20.89
C GLU A 258 -14.13 -6.94 19.87
N TRP A 259 -13.24 -7.20 18.92
CA TRP A 259 -13.35 -8.30 17.98
C TRP A 259 -12.74 -9.57 18.59
N ILE A 260 -13.56 -10.59 18.79
CA ILE A 260 -13.17 -11.86 19.40
C ILE A 260 -13.03 -12.92 18.32
N ARG A 261 -11.89 -13.61 18.30
CA ARG A 261 -11.67 -14.76 17.40
C ARG A 261 -12.61 -15.89 17.77
N VAL A 262 -13.39 -16.36 16.80
CA VAL A 262 -14.26 -17.53 16.94
C VAL A 262 -13.39 -18.76 16.70
N GLN A 263 -13.15 -19.57 17.74
CA GLN A 263 -12.42 -20.84 17.61
C GLN A 263 -13.20 -21.76 16.65
N GLN A 264 -12.52 -22.26 15.61
CA GLN A 264 -13.12 -23.26 14.73
C GLN A 264 -12.92 -24.67 15.35
N PRO A 265 -13.87 -25.61 15.15
CA PRO A 265 -13.79 -26.94 15.74
C PRO A 265 -12.52 -27.75 15.41
N ASP A 266 -11.82 -27.43 14.32
CA ASP A 266 -10.59 -28.12 13.91
C ASP A 266 -9.32 -27.65 14.64
N ASP A 267 -9.35 -26.51 15.36
CA ASP A 267 -8.22 -26.07 16.20
C ASP A 267 -8.01 -26.97 17.44
N GLN A 268 -9.00 -27.79 17.80
CA GLN A 268 -8.89 -28.75 18.91
C GLN A 268 -8.11 -30.03 18.56
N LYS A 269 -7.83 -30.29 17.27
CA LYS A 269 -7.15 -31.54 16.84
C LYS A 269 -5.62 -31.45 16.83
N VAL A 270 -5.04 -30.28 17.09
CA VAL A 270 -3.58 -30.07 17.03
C VAL A 270 -2.93 -30.05 18.42
N GLN A 271 -3.71 -30.17 19.51
CA GLN A 271 -3.20 -30.13 20.88
C GLN A 271 -3.20 -31.48 21.64
N HIS A 272 -3.20 -32.62 20.93
CA HIS A 272 -3.01 -33.94 21.56
C HIS A 272 -1.91 -34.76 20.90
#